data_AF-A0A0M9YTF8-F1
#
_entry.id   AF-A0A0M9YTF8-F1
#
_cell.length_a   1.000
_cell.length_b   1.000
_cell.length_c   1.000
_cell.angle_alpha   90.00
_cell.angle_beta   90.00
_cell.angle_gamma   90.00
#
_symmetry.space_group_name_H-M   'P 1'
#
loop_
_entity.id
_entity.type
_entity.pdbx_description
1 polymer ?
#
loop_
_entity_poly.entity_id
_entity_poly.type
_entity_poly.pdbx_seq_one_letter_code
_entity_poly.pdbx_strand_id
1 'polypeptide(L)'
;MDTSRLLRTTGTVIAAAGLLLAGCTSEGSGGTRASASSSGNTPKSTAGTAAPGAVPAALRPYYGQKLSWRDCGVPGFQCSTMKAPLDYANPGTPGSAQSIDIAVARRVATGPGKRLGSLVVNPGGPGGSGIGYLQAYAGIGYPAAVRARYDMVSFDPRGVERSSPVECLSGPEMDRFTQVDQTPDDKAEQALLVAAFKKFAAGCKTRSQRVLPHVSTVDAARDMDILRAALGDEKLSYVGASYGTFLGATYADLFPGRVGRLVLDGAMDPSRPALELNRDQTAGFETAFRSFAKDCAKQPECPLGSGDPDAVAQRLNEFFRKLDAQPVPSGDPARPLGESLATTGVIAALYDESAWPQLREALTSAMNGDGAGLLALADSYYEREADGTYANLMFANAAVNCLDQPPAFSGPEAVQAALPSFEKASPVFGAGLAWASLNCTYWPVKATGSARALEAKGAAPIVVVGTTRDPATPYKWAQSLAGQLDSGTLLTYDGDGHTAYGRGSDCIDTAINTYLLEGKAPKDGTKC
;
A
#
# COMPACT_ATOMS: atom_id res chain seq x y z
N MET A 1 9.26 -6.18 -36.30
CA MET A 1 10.59 -5.68 -35.88
C MET A 1 10.34 -4.72 -34.72
N ASP A 2 10.51 -5.07 -33.46
CA ASP A 2 11.06 -6.30 -32.88
C ASP A 2 10.30 -6.62 -31.58
N THR A 3 9.99 -7.90 -31.44
CA THR A 3 9.18 -8.52 -30.40
C THR A 3 10.10 -9.29 -29.47
N SER A 4 10.33 -8.80 -28.25
CA SER A 4 11.14 -9.50 -27.25
C SER A 4 10.56 -9.34 -25.84
N ARG A 5 9.33 -9.84 -25.65
CA ARG A 5 8.85 -10.27 -24.33
C ARG A 5 8.14 -11.61 -24.53
N LEU A 6 8.79 -12.69 -24.09
CA LEU A 6 8.25 -13.99 -23.63
C LEU A 6 9.24 -15.11 -23.93
N LEU A 7 9.65 -15.83 -22.89
CA LEU A 7 9.68 -17.31 -22.75
C LEU A 7 10.90 -17.81 -21.97
N ARG A 8 10.61 -18.55 -20.90
CA ARG A 8 11.11 -19.88 -20.51
C ARG A 8 10.37 -20.26 -19.20
N THR A 9 9.71 -21.39 -18.99
CA THR A 9 9.56 -22.66 -19.72
C THR A 9 8.38 -23.47 -19.13
N THR A 10 7.41 -23.80 -19.98
CA THR A 10 6.65 -25.07 -20.21
C THR A 10 6.45 -26.17 -19.14
N GLY A 11 5.20 -26.68 -19.12
CA GLY A 11 4.86 -28.11 -18.96
C GLY A 11 3.35 -28.42 -19.06
N THR A 12 2.92 -28.87 -20.23
CA THR A 12 1.56 -29.22 -20.73
C THR A 12 1.12 -30.62 -20.24
N VAL A 13 -0.18 -30.99 -20.05
CA VAL A 13 -0.99 -31.78 -21.02
C VAL A 13 -2.29 -32.39 -20.40
N ILE A 14 -3.41 -32.12 -21.10
CA ILE A 14 -4.63 -32.91 -21.44
C ILE A 14 -5.61 -33.47 -20.38
N ALA A 15 -6.89 -33.07 -20.49
CA ALA A 15 -8.03 -34.00 -20.50
C ALA A 15 -9.15 -33.48 -21.41
N ALA A 16 -9.67 -34.37 -22.26
CA ALA A 16 -10.65 -34.12 -23.31
C ALA A 16 -12.09 -34.47 -22.88
N ALA A 17 -13.03 -33.70 -23.43
CA ALA A 17 -14.38 -34.00 -23.91
C ALA A 17 -15.33 -34.97 -23.15
N GLY A 18 -16.57 -34.50 -22.97
CA GLY A 18 -17.77 -35.33 -22.78
C GLY A 18 -19.06 -34.50 -22.86
N LEU A 19 -19.80 -34.66 -23.96
CA LEU A 19 -21.10 -34.04 -24.30
C LEU A 19 -22.30 -34.61 -23.51
N LEU A 20 -23.44 -33.90 -23.62
CA LEU A 20 -24.88 -34.31 -23.74
C LEU A 20 -25.78 -33.53 -22.75
N LEU A 21 -26.59 -32.53 -23.15
CA LEU A 21 -27.89 -32.49 -23.88
C LEU A 21 -29.17 -32.62 -23.00
N ALA A 22 -30.10 -31.66 -23.21
CA ALA A 22 -31.56 -31.60 -22.95
C ALA A 22 -32.05 -31.62 -21.48
N GLY A 23 -33.13 -30.94 -21.04
CA GLY A 23 -34.22 -30.18 -21.66
C GLY A 23 -35.39 -30.02 -20.64
N CYS A 24 -36.40 -29.19 -20.98
CA CYS A 24 -37.74 -29.00 -20.37
C CYS A 24 -37.82 -28.07 -19.12
N THR A 25 -38.29 -26.81 -19.24
CA THR A 25 -39.69 -26.27 -19.32
C THR A 25 -40.52 -26.39 -18.04
N SER A 26 -41.00 -25.24 -17.51
CA SER A 26 -42.36 -25.09 -16.98
C SER A 26 -42.77 -23.60 -16.91
N GLU A 27 -44.00 -23.36 -17.37
CA GLU A 27 -44.75 -22.11 -17.37
C GLU A 27 -45.31 -21.76 -15.98
N GLY A 28 -45.76 -20.50 -15.80
CA GLY A 28 -46.71 -20.19 -14.74
C GLY A 28 -46.87 -18.70 -14.42
N SER A 29 -47.78 -18.03 -15.15
CA SER A 29 -48.70 -16.94 -14.79
C SER A 29 -48.53 -16.26 -13.41
N GLY A 30 -48.46 -14.94 -13.28
CA GLY A 30 -49.46 -13.97 -13.72
C GLY A 30 -50.24 -13.46 -12.50
N GLY A 31 -50.32 -12.14 -12.27
CA GLY A 31 -51.22 -11.58 -11.24
C GLY A 31 -50.80 -10.26 -10.60
N THR A 32 -51.05 -9.16 -11.30
CA THR A 32 -51.13 -7.78 -10.80
C THR A 32 -52.24 -7.54 -9.78
N ARG A 33 -52.01 -6.67 -8.79
CA ARG A 33 -52.91 -5.63 -8.20
C ARG A 33 -52.13 -4.93 -7.07
N ALA A 34 -51.69 -3.68 -7.16
CA ALA A 34 -52.38 -2.40 -7.27
C ALA A 34 -53.16 -1.96 -6.00
N SER A 35 -52.56 -0.96 -5.34
CA SER A 35 -53.13 0.20 -4.64
C SER A 35 -53.98 0.04 -3.39
N ALA A 36 -53.53 0.71 -2.31
CA ALA A 36 -54.36 1.69 -1.60
C ALA A 36 -53.49 2.77 -0.93
N SER A 37 -53.70 3.99 -1.39
CA SER A 37 -53.22 5.27 -0.87
C SER A 37 -53.94 5.68 0.42
N SER A 38 -53.24 6.30 1.36
CA SER A 38 -53.86 7.29 2.24
C SER A 38 -52.92 8.48 2.47
N SER A 39 -53.47 9.65 2.15
CA SER A 39 -52.91 10.99 2.23
C SER A 39 -52.92 11.54 3.65
N GLY A 40 -51.83 12.18 4.07
CA GLY A 40 -51.76 13.01 5.27
C GLY A 40 -50.61 14.01 5.15
N ASN A 41 -50.93 15.23 4.76
CA ASN A 41 -49.99 16.32 4.53
C ASN A 41 -49.72 17.07 5.86
N THR A 42 -48.47 17.13 6.31
CA THR A 42 -47.98 18.15 7.26
C THR A 42 -46.47 18.30 7.07
N PRO A 43 -45.93 19.50 6.75
CA PRO A 43 -44.52 19.67 6.46
C PRO A 43 -43.74 19.77 7.78
N LYS A 44 -43.26 18.62 8.27
CA LYS A 44 -42.26 18.57 9.33
C LYS A 44 -40.92 18.30 8.65
N SER A 45 -40.00 19.27 8.71
CA SER A 45 -38.60 19.09 8.33
C SER A 45 -38.01 17.97 9.19
N THR A 46 -38.03 16.75 8.65
CA THR A 46 -37.35 15.60 9.20
C THR A 46 -36.01 15.49 8.49
N ALA A 47 -34.96 16.00 9.13
CA ALA A 47 -33.64 15.41 9.00
C ALA A 47 -33.76 13.97 9.52
N GLY A 48 -34.18 13.06 8.65
CA GLY A 48 -34.32 11.65 8.95
C GLY A 48 -32.95 11.09 9.29
N THR A 49 -32.75 10.75 10.55
CA THR A 49 -31.62 9.94 11.00
C THR A 49 -31.72 8.61 10.24
N ALA A 50 -30.86 8.42 9.25
CA ALA A 50 -30.81 7.19 8.48
C ALA A 50 -30.57 6.02 9.44
N ALA A 51 -31.26 4.89 9.23
CA ALA A 51 -31.00 3.67 9.99
C ALA A 51 -29.52 3.29 9.90
N PRO A 52 -28.90 2.72 10.95
CA PRO A 52 -27.53 2.23 10.88
C PRO A 52 -27.34 1.33 9.66
N GLY A 53 -26.46 1.73 8.75
CA GLY A 53 -26.18 0.99 7.51
C GLY A 53 -26.96 1.42 6.26
N ALA A 54 -27.87 2.40 6.31
CA ALA A 54 -28.53 2.92 5.12
C ALA A 54 -27.63 3.91 4.36
N VAL A 55 -27.52 3.75 3.04
CA VAL A 55 -26.76 4.67 2.16
C VAL A 55 -27.45 6.04 2.13
N PRO A 56 -26.72 7.15 2.41
CA PRO A 56 -27.26 8.50 2.31
C PRO A 56 -27.89 8.77 0.94
N ALA A 57 -29.02 9.48 0.91
CA ALA A 57 -29.79 9.71 -0.32
C ALA A 57 -28.95 10.31 -1.46
N ALA A 58 -28.06 11.26 -1.13
CA ALA A 58 -27.16 11.90 -2.09
C ALA A 58 -26.12 10.94 -2.69
N LEU A 59 -25.81 9.82 -2.03
CA LEU A 59 -24.84 8.83 -2.50
C LEU A 59 -25.49 7.66 -3.26
N ARG A 60 -26.81 7.46 -3.16
CA ARG A 60 -27.50 6.33 -3.81
C ARG A 60 -27.20 6.18 -5.31
N PRO A 61 -27.08 7.25 -6.12
CA PRO A 61 -26.71 7.12 -7.52
C PRO A 61 -25.35 6.46 -7.74
N TYR A 62 -24.37 6.71 -6.85
CA TYR A 62 -23.06 6.06 -6.90
C TYR A 62 -23.15 4.58 -6.53
N TYR A 63 -23.96 4.21 -5.53
CA TYR A 63 -24.12 2.81 -5.11
C TYR A 63 -24.91 1.96 -6.12
N GLY A 64 -25.79 2.58 -6.90
CA GLY A 64 -26.61 1.91 -7.91
C GLY A 64 -25.93 1.74 -9.28
N GLN A 65 -24.68 2.18 -9.43
CA GLN A 65 -23.98 2.11 -10.71
C GLN A 65 -23.65 0.65 -11.09
N LYS A 66 -23.61 0.37 -12.40
CA LYS A 66 -23.19 -0.92 -12.94
C LYS A 66 -21.84 -0.78 -13.63
N LEU A 67 -20.88 -1.61 -13.25
CA LEU A 67 -19.56 -1.61 -13.87
C LEU A 67 -19.59 -2.29 -15.24
N SER A 68 -19.17 -1.55 -16.27
CA SER A 68 -18.96 -2.10 -17.61
C SER A 68 -17.53 -2.63 -17.72
N TRP A 69 -17.40 -3.95 -17.81
CA TRP A 69 -16.12 -4.64 -17.86
C TRP A 69 -15.62 -4.77 -19.30
N ARG A 70 -14.32 -4.57 -19.50
CA ARG A 70 -13.58 -4.77 -20.75
C ARG A 70 -12.29 -5.52 -20.47
N ASP A 71 -11.65 -6.08 -21.49
CA ASP A 71 -10.32 -6.68 -21.29
C ASP A 71 -9.29 -5.62 -20.88
N CYS A 72 -8.41 -5.96 -19.93
CA CYS A 72 -7.34 -5.07 -19.46
C CYS A 72 -6.12 -5.00 -20.38
N GLY A 73 -6.04 -5.86 -21.41
CA GLY A 73 -4.79 -6.11 -22.15
C GLY A 73 -3.84 -7.10 -21.45
N VAL A 74 -4.20 -7.59 -20.26
CA VAL A 74 -3.52 -8.70 -19.56
C VAL A 74 -4.43 -9.93 -19.57
N PRO A 75 -3.97 -11.10 -20.04
CA PRO A 75 -4.82 -12.29 -20.19
C PRO A 75 -5.55 -12.68 -18.90
N GLY A 76 -6.88 -12.84 -19.00
CA GLY A 76 -7.73 -13.25 -17.87
C GLY A 76 -8.15 -12.12 -16.92
N PHE A 77 -7.73 -10.87 -17.17
CA PHE A 77 -8.11 -9.71 -16.36
C PHE A 77 -9.09 -8.79 -17.10
N GLN A 78 -10.08 -8.31 -16.36
CA GLN A 78 -11.09 -7.36 -16.81
C GLN A 78 -10.98 -6.05 -16.06
N CYS A 79 -11.08 -4.94 -16.78
CA CYS A 79 -10.96 -3.58 -16.27
C CYS A 79 -12.29 -2.85 -16.39
N SER A 80 -12.54 -1.93 -15.46
CA SER A 80 -13.69 -1.03 -15.47
C SER A 80 -13.31 0.31 -14.84
N THR A 81 -14.25 1.24 -14.84
CA THR A 81 -14.11 2.54 -14.20
C THR A 81 -15.36 2.78 -13.36
N MET A 82 -15.17 2.92 -12.06
CA MET A 82 -16.20 3.29 -11.10
C MET A 82 -16.20 4.80 -10.91
N LYS A 83 -17.38 5.40 -10.78
CA LYS A 83 -17.51 6.81 -10.38
C LYS A 83 -17.61 6.90 -8.87
N ALA A 84 -16.95 7.87 -8.26
CA ALA A 84 -17.11 8.24 -6.86
C ALA A 84 -17.24 9.76 -6.72
N PRO A 85 -17.77 10.28 -5.58
CA PRO A 85 -17.63 11.68 -5.23
C PRO A 85 -16.17 12.11 -5.14
N LEU A 86 -15.82 13.25 -5.75
CA LEU A 86 -14.54 13.91 -5.49
C LEU A 86 -14.53 14.38 -4.02
N ASP A 87 -15.55 15.14 -3.63
CA ASP A 87 -15.81 15.58 -2.26
C ASP A 87 -17.08 14.91 -1.72
N TYR A 88 -16.95 14.07 -0.69
CA TYR A 88 -18.09 13.39 -0.08
C TYR A 88 -19.04 14.33 0.68
N ALA A 89 -18.60 15.52 1.09
CA ALA A 89 -19.48 16.53 1.67
C ALA A 89 -20.36 17.20 0.60
N ASN A 90 -19.90 17.22 -0.66
CA ASN A 90 -20.60 17.81 -1.80
C ASN A 90 -20.62 16.82 -2.99
N PRO A 91 -21.37 15.71 -2.87
CA PRO A 91 -21.14 14.53 -3.71
C PRO A 91 -21.53 14.69 -5.18
N GLY A 92 -22.31 15.72 -5.54
CA GLY A 92 -22.81 15.91 -6.89
C GLY A 92 -23.54 14.68 -7.43
N THR A 93 -23.46 14.46 -8.74
CA THR A 93 -23.97 13.25 -9.40
C THR A 93 -22.85 12.50 -10.14
N PRO A 94 -22.95 11.16 -10.30
CA PRO A 94 -21.97 10.39 -11.07
C PRO A 94 -21.77 10.96 -12.49
N GLY A 95 -20.51 11.15 -12.89
CA GLY A 95 -20.16 11.71 -14.20
C GLY A 95 -20.18 13.25 -14.28
N SER A 96 -20.59 13.95 -13.21
CA SER A 96 -20.46 15.40 -13.12
C SER A 96 -19.02 15.83 -12.83
N ALA A 97 -18.74 17.13 -12.95
CA ALA A 97 -17.45 17.71 -12.57
C ALA A 97 -17.10 17.54 -11.07
N GLN A 98 -18.06 17.15 -10.23
CA GLN A 98 -17.89 16.84 -8.80
C GLN A 98 -17.61 15.34 -8.54
N SER A 99 -17.52 14.54 -9.60
CA SER A 99 -17.12 13.13 -9.51
C SER A 99 -15.65 12.92 -9.87
N ILE A 100 -15.12 11.79 -9.41
CA ILE A 100 -13.80 11.26 -9.72
C ILE A 100 -13.94 9.84 -10.30
N ASP A 101 -13.02 9.50 -11.19
CA ASP A 101 -12.94 8.19 -11.81
C ASP A 101 -11.97 7.33 -11.03
N ILE A 102 -12.45 6.16 -10.60
CA ILE A 102 -11.68 5.14 -9.90
C ILE A 102 -11.51 3.95 -10.85
N ALA A 103 -10.28 3.65 -11.22
CA ALA A 103 -9.95 2.49 -12.02
C ALA A 103 -10.08 1.22 -11.20
N VAL A 104 -10.75 0.21 -11.76
CA VAL A 104 -11.00 -1.08 -11.10
C VAL A 104 -10.56 -2.19 -12.05
N ALA A 105 -9.91 -3.22 -11.51
CA ALA A 105 -9.61 -4.45 -12.24
C ALA A 105 -10.10 -5.67 -11.47
N ARG A 106 -10.44 -6.73 -12.20
CA ARG A 106 -10.78 -8.04 -11.63
C ARG A 106 -10.22 -9.19 -12.45
N ARG A 107 -9.98 -10.30 -11.78
CA ARG A 107 -9.86 -11.63 -12.37
C ARG A 107 -10.96 -12.51 -11.82
N VAL A 108 -11.84 -12.97 -12.70
CA VAL A 108 -13.00 -13.79 -12.31
C VAL A 108 -12.53 -15.14 -11.78
N ALA A 109 -13.20 -15.67 -10.77
CA ALA A 109 -12.97 -17.03 -10.28
C ALA A 109 -13.21 -18.07 -11.40
N THR A 110 -12.24 -18.94 -11.66
CA THR A 110 -12.34 -20.00 -12.69
C THR A 110 -12.11 -21.41 -12.15
N GLY A 111 -12.01 -21.59 -10.82
CA GLY A 111 -11.70 -22.87 -10.20
C GLY A 111 -12.93 -23.60 -9.64
N PRO A 112 -12.75 -24.81 -9.09
CA PRO A 112 -13.85 -25.62 -8.56
C PRO A 112 -14.47 -24.99 -7.30
N GLY A 113 -15.77 -25.24 -7.11
CA GLY A 113 -16.54 -24.83 -5.92
C GLY A 113 -17.43 -23.61 -6.13
N LYS A 114 -18.26 -23.30 -5.13
CA LYS A 114 -19.21 -22.16 -5.19
C LYS A 114 -18.49 -20.83 -4.99
N ARG A 115 -18.65 -19.87 -5.91
CA ARG A 115 -18.19 -18.48 -5.75
C ARG A 115 -18.63 -17.89 -4.40
N LEU A 116 -17.68 -17.32 -3.65
CA LEU A 116 -17.87 -16.74 -2.32
C LEU A 116 -18.13 -15.22 -2.36
N GLY A 117 -17.73 -14.54 -3.44
CA GLY A 117 -17.82 -13.09 -3.57
C GLY A 117 -16.62 -12.53 -4.32
N SER A 118 -16.33 -11.26 -4.10
CA SER A 118 -15.07 -10.63 -4.50
C SER A 118 -14.10 -10.57 -3.33
N LEU A 119 -12.81 -10.80 -3.58
CA LEU A 119 -11.72 -10.52 -2.65
C LEU A 119 -10.97 -9.29 -3.14
N VAL A 120 -11.19 -8.16 -2.47
CA VAL A 120 -10.52 -6.90 -2.78
C VAL A 120 -9.11 -6.92 -2.19
N VAL A 121 -8.10 -6.59 -2.98
CA VAL A 121 -6.70 -6.57 -2.53
C VAL A 121 -6.10 -5.18 -2.68
N ASN A 122 -5.19 -4.81 -1.78
CA ASN A 122 -4.45 -3.55 -1.84
C ASN A 122 -2.99 -3.74 -1.36
N PRO A 123 -1.99 -3.25 -2.11
CA PRO A 123 -0.57 -3.42 -1.76
C PRO A 123 -0.08 -2.46 -0.67
N GLY A 124 -0.83 -1.40 -0.38
CA GLY A 124 -0.37 -0.31 0.47
C GLY A 124 0.40 0.78 -0.29
N GLY A 125 1.54 1.18 0.26
CA GLY A 125 2.27 2.39 -0.10
C GLY A 125 2.18 3.44 1.02
N PRO A 126 1.15 4.31 1.09
CA PRO A 126 0.13 4.59 0.07
C PRO A 126 0.76 5.00 -1.26
N GLY A 127 -0.01 4.91 -2.34
CA GLY A 127 0.46 5.24 -3.70
C GLY A 127 0.76 4.04 -4.60
N GLY A 128 0.78 2.82 -4.06
CA GLY A 128 0.95 1.61 -4.88
C GLY A 128 -0.27 1.31 -5.75
N SER A 129 -0.04 0.92 -7.00
CA SER A 129 -1.10 0.48 -7.92
C SER A 129 -1.78 -0.78 -7.39
N GLY A 130 -3.06 -0.68 -7.02
CA GLY A 130 -3.86 -1.86 -6.70
C GLY A 130 -4.05 -2.76 -7.92
N ILE A 131 -4.26 -2.16 -9.09
CA ILE A 131 -4.40 -2.92 -10.35
C ILE A 131 -3.08 -3.62 -10.72
N GLY A 132 -1.95 -2.93 -10.61
CA GLY A 132 -0.62 -3.50 -10.83
C GLY A 132 -0.36 -4.68 -9.89
N TYR A 133 -0.60 -4.51 -8.60
CA TYR A 133 -0.47 -5.57 -7.60
C TYR A 133 -1.38 -6.77 -7.88
N LEU A 134 -2.63 -6.53 -8.30
CA LEU A 134 -3.55 -7.59 -8.69
C LEU A 134 -3.02 -8.38 -9.90
N GLN A 135 -2.52 -7.70 -10.93
CA GLN A 135 -2.10 -8.34 -12.17
C GLN A 135 -0.76 -9.05 -12.04
N ALA A 136 0.17 -8.48 -11.27
CA ALA A 136 1.53 -8.99 -11.12
C ALA A 136 1.68 -10.00 -9.97
N TYR A 137 0.83 -9.93 -8.93
CA TYR A 137 0.99 -10.76 -7.74
C TYR A 137 -0.33 -11.40 -7.30
N ALA A 138 -1.25 -10.67 -6.69
CA ALA A 138 -2.38 -11.29 -5.98
C ALA A 138 -3.30 -12.14 -6.89
N GLY A 139 -3.56 -11.68 -8.11
CA GLY A 139 -4.43 -12.37 -9.06
C GLY A 139 -3.83 -13.65 -9.63
N ILE A 140 -2.51 -13.86 -9.55
CA ILE A 140 -1.81 -15.04 -10.12
C ILE A 140 -1.12 -15.89 -9.05
N GLY A 141 -0.53 -15.25 -8.04
CA GLY A 141 0.33 -15.85 -7.02
C GLY A 141 -0.39 -16.26 -5.74
N TYR A 142 -1.54 -15.66 -5.40
CA TYR A 142 -2.30 -16.11 -4.21
C TYR A 142 -2.68 -17.59 -4.34
N PRO A 143 -2.88 -18.31 -3.21
CA PRO A 143 -3.20 -19.72 -3.22
C PRO A 143 -4.36 -20.06 -4.17
N ALA A 144 -4.17 -21.10 -4.98
CA ALA A 144 -5.12 -21.48 -6.03
C ALA A 144 -6.54 -21.72 -5.49
N ALA A 145 -6.66 -22.27 -4.28
CA ALA A 145 -7.94 -22.49 -3.61
C ALA A 145 -8.70 -21.18 -3.34
N VAL A 146 -8.01 -20.09 -3.02
CA VAL A 146 -8.63 -18.76 -2.82
C VAL A 146 -9.10 -18.19 -4.15
N ARG A 147 -8.21 -18.16 -5.16
CA ARG A 147 -8.53 -17.67 -6.51
C ARG A 147 -9.61 -18.48 -7.23
N ALA A 148 -9.82 -19.74 -6.83
CA ALA A 148 -10.89 -20.58 -7.34
C ALA A 148 -12.29 -20.14 -6.88
N ARG A 149 -12.36 -19.44 -5.73
CA ARG A 149 -13.63 -19.17 -5.03
C ARG A 149 -13.97 -17.69 -4.97
N TYR A 150 -13.01 -16.80 -5.19
CA TYR A 150 -13.20 -15.35 -5.24
C TYR A 150 -12.92 -14.78 -6.61
N ASP A 151 -13.74 -13.82 -7.03
CA ASP A 151 -13.26 -12.85 -8.02
C ASP A 151 -12.19 -12.01 -7.34
N MET A 152 -10.96 -12.08 -7.83
CA MET A 152 -9.86 -11.28 -7.31
C MET A 152 -10.03 -9.86 -7.85
N VAL A 153 -10.22 -8.87 -6.99
CA VAL A 153 -10.52 -7.50 -7.40
C VAL A 153 -9.52 -6.54 -6.78
N SER A 154 -9.19 -5.47 -7.49
CA SER A 154 -8.50 -4.34 -6.91
C SER A 154 -8.89 -3.06 -7.63
N PHE A 155 -8.51 -1.94 -7.05
CA PHE A 155 -8.71 -0.61 -7.60
C PHE A 155 -7.45 0.21 -7.31
N ASP A 156 -7.14 1.14 -8.20
CA ASP A 156 -6.15 2.17 -7.89
C ASP A 156 -6.87 3.23 -7.02
N PRO A 157 -6.45 3.49 -5.77
CA PRO A 157 -7.10 4.51 -4.94
C PRO A 157 -7.09 5.89 -5.61
N ARG A 158 -8.01 6.76 -5.19
CA ARG A 158 -8.03 8.16 -5.63
C ARG A 158 -6.64 8.82 -5.52
N GLY A 159 -6.19 9.48 -6.58
CA GLY A 159 -4.86 10.07 -6.63
C GLY A 159 -3.73 9.12 -7.02
N VAL A 160 -4.03 7.83 -7.24
CA VAL A 160 -3.05 6.80 -7.60
C VAL A 160 -3.28 6.38 -9.05
N GLU A 161 -2.21 6.35 -9.83
CA GLU A 161 -2.14 5.71 -11.13
C GLU A 161 -3.30 6.08 -12.08
N ARG A 162 -4.21 5.14 -12.36
CA ARG A 162 -5.29 5.33 -13.32
C ARG A 162 -6.48 6.11 -12.75
N SER A 163 -6.42 6.49 -11.48
CA SER A 163 -7.52 7.11 -10.71
C SER A 163 -7.24 8.58 -10.41
N SER A 164 -7.15 9.42 -11.46
CA SER A 164 -6.83 10.86 -11.38
C SER A 164 -5.52 11.12 -10.60
N PRO A 165 -4.36 10.71 -11.17
CA PRO A 165 -3.10 10.62 -10.43
C PRO A 165 -2.67 11.99 -9.88
N VAL A 166 -2.10 11.97 -8.68
CA VAL A 166 -1.32 13.09 -8.15
C VAL A 166 -0.01 13.15 -8.93
N GLU A 167 0.32 14.32 -9.43
CA GLU A 167 1.52 14.66 -10.19
C GLU A 167 2.20 15.83 -9.50
N CYS A 168 3.53 15.78 -9.34
CA CYS A 168 4.26 16.84 -8.64
C CYS A 168 5.42 17.40 -9.46
N LEU A 169 6.34 16.52 -9.84
CA LEU A 169 7.60 16.85 -10.52
C LEU A 169 7.69 16.10 -11.84
N SER A 170 8.38 16.65 -12.84
CA SER A 170 8.74 15.86 -14.03
C SER A 170 9.84 14.83 -13.71
N GLY A 171 10.08 13.86 -14.61
CA GLY A 171 11.16 12.87 -14.44
C GLY A 171 12.53 13.49 -14.08
N PRO A 172 13.05 14.45 -14.86
CA PRO A 172 14.31 15.13 -14.53
C PRO A 172 14.27 15.94 -13.22
N GLU A 173 13.09 16.40 -12.79
CA GLU A 173 12.93 17.06 -11.49
C GLU A 173 12.91 16.05 -10.35
N MET A 174 12.34 14.87 -10.55
CA MET A 174 12.42 13.74 -9.63
C MET A 174 13.84 13.20 -9.51
N ASP A 175 14.57 13.05 -10.61
CA ASP A 175 15.98 12.64 -10.60
C ASP A 175 16.82 13.54 -9.69
N ARG A 176 16.56 14.86 -9.73
CA ARG A 176 17.21 15.83 -8.84
C ARG A 176 16.74 15.66 -7.41
N PHE A 177 15.44 15.50 -7.18
CA PHE A 177 14.85 15.33 -5.85
C PHE A 177 15.42 14.09 -5.13
N THR A 178 15.53 12.96 -5.81
CA THR A 178 16.05 11.69 -5.24
C THR A 178 17.56 11.72 -4.96
N GLN A 179 18.29 12.66 -5.56
CA GLN A 179 19.71 12.87 -5.35
C GLN A 179 20.02 13.92 -4.28
N VAL A 180 19.01 14.62 -3.75
CA VAL A 180 19.22 15.58 -2.66
C VAL A 180 19.63 14.83 -1.41
N ASP A 181 20.73 15.26 -0.83
CA ASP A 181 21.23 14.74 0.44
C ASP A 181 20.16 14.79 1.55
N GLN A 182 19.89 13.63 2.14
CA GLN A 182 18.93 13.41 3.22
C GLN A 182 19.59 13.43 4.60
N THR A 183 20.91 13.61 4.68
CA THR A 183 21.71 13.65 5.91
C THR A 183 22.48 14.96 6.03
N PRO A 184 21.80 16.12 5.93
CA PRO A 184 22.49 17.41 5.80
C PRO A 184 23.37 17.72 7.02
N ASP A 185 24.66 17.89 6.77
CA ASP A 185 25.72 18.11 7.76
C ASP A 185 25.83 19.59 8.17
N ASP A 186 25.38 20.49 7.31
CA ASP A 186 25.46 21.93 7.53
C ASP A 186 24.18 22.71 7.19
N LYS A 187 24.22 24.03 7.39
CA LYS A 187 23.07 24.90 7.12
C LYS A 187 22.78 25.08 5.62
N ALA A 188 23.76 24.90 4.75
CA ALA A 188 23.57 24.98 3.30
C ALA A 188 22.84 23.75 2.78
N GLU A 189 23.25 22.55 3.20
CA GLU A 189 22.57 21.30 2.85
C GLU A 189 21.16 21.24 3.44
N GLN A 190 20.98 21.69 4.68
CA GLN A 190 19.63 21.84 5.27
C GLN A 190 18.75 22.76 4.40
N ALA A 191 19.29 23.87 3.89
CA ALA A 191 18.55 24.77 3.02
C ALA A 191 18.21 24.12 1.66
N LEU A 192 19.10 23.31 1.09
CA LEU A 192 18.87 22.55 -0.13
C LEU A 192 17.76 21.51 0.05
N LEU A 193 17.79 20.74 1.14
CA LEU A 193 16.78 19.75 1.45
C LEU A 193 15.39 20.39 1.67
N VAL A 194 15.35 21.48 2.44
CA VAL A 194 14.11 22.25 2.64
C VAL A 194 13.59 22.82 1.31
N ALA A 195 14.48 23.33 0.44
CA ALA A 195 14.09 23.81 -0.87
C ALA A 195 13.52 22.69 -1.75
N ALA A 196 14.09 21.48 -1.67
CA ALA A 196 13.60 20.31 -2.40
C ALA A 196 12.18 19.92 -1.96
N PHE A 197 11.92 19.83 -0.64
CA PHE A 197 10.56 19.54 -0.14
C PHE A 197 9.55 20.63 -0.50
N LYS A 198 9.93 21.92 -0.41
CA LYS A 198 9.06 23.02 -0.84
C LYS A 198 8.76 22.97 -2.34
N LYS A 199 9.77 22.65 -3.16
CA LYS A 199 9.59 22.51 -4.61
C LYS A 199 8.66 21.34 -4.94
N PHE A 200 8.86 20.20 -4.31
CA PHE A 200 7.99 19.03 -4.46
C PHE A 200 6.54 19.38 -4.11
N ALA A 201 6.30 19.94 -2.92
CA ALA A 201 4.97 20.36 -2.46
C ALA A 201 4.30 21.39 -3.38
N ALA A 202 5.06 22.39 -3.87
CA ALA A 202 4.56 23.39 -4.81
C ALA A 202 4.22 22.78 -6.19
N GLY A 203 5.02 21.80 -6.63
CA GLY A 203 4.73 20.99 -7.81
C GLY A 203 3.39 20.27 -7.71
N CYS A 204 3.18 19.54 -6.60
CA CYS A 204 1.91 18.85 -6.33
C CYS A 204 0.72 19.82 -6.30
N LYS A 205 0.88 20.97 -5.63
CA LYS A 205 -0.16 22.02 -5.61
C LYS A 205 -0.52 22.46 -7.01
N THR A 206 0.47 22.75 -7.84
CA THR A 206 0.27 23.33 -9.18
C THR A 206 -0.37 22.33 -10.14
N ARG A 207 0.10 21.07 -10.12
CA ARG A 207 -0.31 20.05 -11.08
C ARG A 207 -1.54 19.25 -10.63
N SER A 208 -1.84 19.20 -9.33
CA SER A 208 -2.90 18.34 -8.77
C SER A 208 -3.86 19.04 -7.80
N GLN A 209 -3.95 20.38 -7.82
CA GLN A 209 -4.84 21.17 -6.94
C GLN A 209 -6.26 20.63 -6.77
N ARG A 210 -6.85 20.04 -7.81
CA ARG A 210 -8.23 19.54 -7.80
C ARG A 210 -8.38 18.29 -6.94
N VAL A 211 -7.41 17.38 -6.94
CA VAL A 211 -7.51 16.08 -6.26
C VAL A 211 -6.82 16.11 -4.90
N LEU A 212 -5.81 16.96 -4.71
CA LEU A 212 -4.97 17.02 -3.51
C LEU A 212 -5.73 17.10 -2.18
N PRO A 213 -6.85 17.85 -2.04
CA PRO A 213 -7.62 17.90 -0.79
C PRO A 213 -8.49 16.69 -0.52
N HIS A 214 -8.55 15.74 -1.45
CA HIS A 214 -9.56 14.69 -1.47
C HIS A 214 -8.97 13.28 -1.51
N VAL A 215 -7.65 13.10 -1.35
CA VAL A 215 -6.98 11.79 -1.41
C VAL A 215 -6.86 11.08 -0.06
N SER A 216 -7.65 11.46 0.94
CA SER A 216 -7.52 10.90 2.29
C SER A 216 -7.84 9.39 2.33
N THR A 217 -7.28 8.67 3.30
CA THR A 217 -7.63 7.26 3.57
C THR A 217 -9.13 7.10 3.83
N VAL A 218 -9.74 8.06 4.54
CA VAL A 218 -11.18 8.06 4.84
C VAL A 218 -12.01 8.09 3.57
N ASP A 219 -11.64 8.90 2.58
CA ASP A 219 -12.38 8.96 1.33
C ASP A 219 -12.11 7.74 0.43
N ALA A 220 -10.89 7.21 0.42
CA ALA A 220 -10.60 5.94 -0.23
C ALA A 220 -11.39 4.76 0.38
N ALA A 221 -11.58 4.74 1.71
CA ALA A 221 -12.41 3.75 2.39
C ALA A 221 -13.90 3.87 2.01
N ARG A 222 -14.40 5.09 1.78
CA ARG A 222 -15.75 5.30 1.24
C ARG A 222 -15.87 4.82 -0.21
N ASP A 223 -14.83 5.00 -1.03
CA ASP A 223 -14.78 4.45 -2.38
C ASP A 223 -14.83 2.92 -2.36
N MET A 224 -14.15 2.28 -1.40
CA MET A 224 -14.22 0.83 -1.21
C MET A 224 -15.64 0.34 -0.92
N ASP A 225 -16.46 1.10 -0.20
CA ASP A 225 -17.86 0.72 0.08
C ASP A 225 -18.77 0.88 -1.14
N ILE A 226 -18.52 1.90 -1.98
CA ILE A 226 -19.16 2.01 -3.30
C ILE A 226 -18.74 0.82 -4.18
N LEU A 227 -17.45 0.48 -4.20
CA LEU A 227 -16.93 -0.64 -4.98
C LEU A 227 -17.56 -1.96 -4.53
N ARG A 228 -17.63 -2.23 -3.23
CA ARG A 228 -18.32 -3.42 -2.67
C ARG A 228 -19.75 -3.51 -3.20
N ALA A 229 -20.51 -2.42 -3.15
CA ALA A 229 -21.87 -2.40 -3.66
C ALA A 229 -21.94 -2.62 -5.18
N ALA A 230 -21.06 -1.98 -5.96
CA ALA A 230 -21.00 -2.09 -7.41
C ALA A 230 -20.57 -3.49 -7.90
N LEU A 231 -19.82 -4.24 -7.08
CA LEU A 231 -19.49 -5.65 -7.29
C LEU A 231 -20.65 -6.60 -6.94
N GLY A 232 -21.70 -6.09 -6.27
CA GLY A 232 -22.85 -6.87 -5.85
C GLY A 232 -22.64 -7.65 -4.55
N ASP A 233 -21.61 -7.35 -3.77
CA ASP A 233 -21.31 -8.05 -2.52
C ASP A 233 -21.99 -7.33 -1.33
N GLU A 234 -22.61 -8.09 -0.43
CA GLU A 234 -23.24 -7.53 0.79
C GLU A 234 -22.19 -7.04 1.80
N LYS A 235 -21.11 -7.82 1.96
CA LYS A 235 -19.99 -7.55 2.87
C LYS A 235 -18.68 -7.54 2.11
N LEU A 236 -17.73 -6.73 2.54
CA LEU A 236 -16.39 -6.67 1.96
C LEU A 236 -15.54 -7.86 2.45
N SER A 237 -14.95 -8.60 1.51
CA SER A 237 -13.77 -9.44 1.79
C SER A 237 -12.54 -8.74 1.25
N TYR A 238 -11.50 -8.61 2.07
CA TYR A 238 -10.36 -7.74 1.79
C TYR A 238 -9.05 -8.29 2.35
N VAL A 239 -7.98 -8.19 1.57
CA VAL A 239 -6.59 -8.39 2.03
C VAL A 239 -5.82 -7.10 1.72
N GLY A 240 -5.43 -6.39 2.77
CA GLY A 240 -4.62 -5.18 2.67
C GLY A 240 -3.24 -5.45 3.22
N ALA A 241 -2.21 -5.08 2.45
CA ALA A 241 -0.83 -5.10 2.88
C ALA A 241 -0.38 -3.69 3.29
N SER A 242 0.50 -3.56 4.28
CA SER A 242 1.16 -2.29 4.62
C SER A 242 0.16 -1.17 4.93
N TYR A 243 0.25 0.01 4.28
CA TYR A 243 -0.80 1.06 4.33
C TYR A 243 -2.22 0.53 4.03
N GLY A 244 -2.36 -0.51 3.22
CA GLY A 244 -3.63 -1.19 2.96
C GLY A 244 -4.28 -1.71 4.25
N THR A 245 -3.51 -1.95 5.32
CA THR A 245 -4.02 -2.28 6.65
C THR A 245 -4.71 -1.11 7.31
N PHE A 246 -4.15 0.10 7.22
CA PHE A 246 -4.77 1.33 7.70
C PHE A 246 -6.05 1.65 6.93
N LEU A 247 -6.03 1.46 5.60
CA LEU A 247 -7.22 1.58 4.75
C LEU A 247 -8.31 0.55 5.14
N GLY A 248 -7.94 -0.71 5.35
CA GLY A 248 -8.86 -1.77 5.76
C GLY A 248 -9.46 -1.54 7.15
N ALA A 249 -8.64 -1.12 8.13
CA ALA A 249 -9.09 -0.76 9.46
C ALA A 249 -10.01 0.47 9.44
N THR A 250 -9.69 1.48 8.62
CA THR A 250 -10.54 2.67 8.43
C THR A 250 -11.90 2.30 7.84
N TYR A 251 -11.92 1.41 6.83
CA TYR A 251 -13.17 0.86 6.29
C TYR A 251 -13.98 0.14 7.38
N ALA A 252 -13.32 -0.70 8.18
CA ALA A 252 -14.00 -1.45 9.25
C ALA A 252 -14.59 -0.54 10.33
N ASP A 253 -13.92 0.57 10.65
CA ASP A 253 -14.39 1.57 11.61
C ASP A 253 -15.57 2.39 11.06
N LEU A 254 -15.55 2.74 9.77
CA LEU A 254 -16.65 3.48 9.12
C LEU A 254 -17.88 2.61 8.81
N PHE A 255 -17.67 1.34 8.46
CA PHE A 255 -18.71 0.43 7.97
C PHE A 255 -18.68 -0.94 8.65
N PRO A 256 -18.71 -1.03 10.00
CA PRO A 256 -18.50 -2.30 10.71
C PRO A 256 -19.51 -3.38 10.31
N GLY A 257 -20.78 -3.02 10.09
CA GLY A 257 -21.82 -3.94 9.63
C GLY A 257 -21.62 -4.51 8.21
N ARG A 258 -20.68 -3.95 7.43
CA ARG A 258 -20.34 -4.37 6.06
C ARG A 258 -18.98 -5.04 5.99
N VAL A 259 -18.37 -5.36 7.13
CA VAL A 259 -17.15 -6.15 7.23
C VAL A 259 -17.49 -7.63 7.08
N GLY A 260 -16.84 -8.27 6.10
CA GLY A 260 -16.89 -9.71 5.86
C GLY A 260 -15.63 -10.38 6.37
N ARG A 261 -14.67 -10.63 5.47
CA ARG A 261 -13.39 -11.29 5.78
C ARG A 261 -12.24 -10.33 5.52
N LEU A 262 -11.67 -9.73 6.56
CA LEU A 262 -10.57 -8.77 6.46
C LEU A 262 -9.28 -9.36 7.01
N VAL A 263 -8.23 -9.34 6.19
CA VAL A 263 -6.85 -9.69 6.54
C VAL A 263 -6.01 -8.43 6.37
N LEU A 264 -5.33 -8.02 7.44
CA LEU A 264 -4.51 -6.83 7.50
C LEU A 264 -3.06 -7.27 7.77
N ASP A 265 -2.25 -7.36 6.72
CA ASP A 265 -0.89 -7.95 6.76
C ASP A 265 0.21 -6.88 6.67
N GLY A 266 1.14 -6.87 7.62
CA GLY A 266 2.05 -5.74 7.80
C GLY A 266 1.29 -4.52 8.33
N ALA A 267 0.81 -4.63 9.57
CA ALA A 267 -0.15 -3.69 10.13
C ALA A 267 0.44 -2.34 10.57
N MET A 268 -0.23 -1.26 10.19
CA MET A 268 0.01 0.09 10.72
C MET A 268 -0.78 0.34 12.00
N ASP A 269 -0.23 1.14 12.92
CA ASP A 269 -0.91 1.57 14.15
C ASP A 269 -1.53 2.98 13.95
N PRO A 270 -2.86 3.08 13.76
CA PRO A 270 -3.52 4.37 13.51
C PRO A 270 -3.54 5.30 14.73
N SER A 271 -3.26 4.77 15.93
CA SER A 271 -3.28 5.52 17.18
C SER A 271 -2.01 6.33 17.42
N ARG A 272 -0.96 6.11 16.61
CA ARG A 272 0.34 6.76 16.77
C ARG A 272 0.47 8.03 15.93
N PRO A 273 0.94 9.15 16.51
CA PRO A 273 1.30 10.33 15.74
C PRO A 273 2.44 10.06 14.75
N ALA A 274 2.50 10.85 13.67
CA ALA A 274 3.49 10.69 12.61
C ALA A 274 4.95 10.64 13.12
N LEU A 275 5.31 11.46 14.12
CA LEU A 275 6.65 11.44 14.72
C LEU A 275 7.00 10.07 15.32
N GLU A 276 6.07 9.45 16.05
CA GLU A 276 6.28 8.13 16.63
C GLU A 276 6.31 7.05 15.57
N LEU A 277 5.42 7.11 14.57
CA LEU A 277 5.42 6.18 13.45
C LEU A 277 6.78 6.18 12.72
N ASN A 278 7.30 7.37 12.38
CA ASN A 278 8.58 7.49 11.69
C ASN A 278 9.76 6.98 12.53
N ARG A 279 9.79 7.28 13.83
CA ARG A 279 10.85 6.78 14.73
C ARG A 279 10.76 5.27 14.95
N ASP A 280 9.56 4.73 15.04
CA ASP A 280 9.33 3.29 15.19
C ASP A 280 9.73 2.54 13.92
N GLN A 281 9.41 3.06 12.73
CA GLN A 281 9.84 2.51 11.45
C GLN A 281 11.37 2.58 11.29
N THR A 282 12.01 3.66 11.77
CA THR A 282 13.48 3.77 11.84
C THR A 282 14.08 2.60 12.63
N ALA A 283 13.49 2.25 13.79
CA ALA A 283 13.90 1.07 14.55
C ALA A 283 13.59 -0.27 13.85
N GLY A 284 12.54 -0.30 13.03
CA GLY A 284 12.21 -1.44 12.17
C GLY A 284 13.32 -1.71 11.15
N PHE A 285 13.76 -0.68 10.42
CA PHE A 285 14.87 -0.82 9.47
C PHE A 285 16.19 -1.21 10.14
N GLU A 286 16.48 -0.72 11.35
CA GLU A 286 17.61 -1.22 12.15
C GLU A 286 17.47 -2.72 12.45
N THR A 287 16.27 -3.18 12.80
CA THR A 287 16.00 -4.60 13.07
C THR A 287 16.28 -5.45 11.85
N ALA A 288 15.76 -5.07 10.67
CA ALA A 288 16.00 -5.79 9.43
C ALA A 288 17.46 -5.73 8.98
N PHE A 289 18.12 -4.58 9.12
CA PHE A 289 19.54 -4.45 8.84
C PHE A 289 20.38 -5.35 9.74
N ARG A 290 20.04 -5.47 11.02
CA ARG A 290 20.73 -6.41 11.92
C ARG A 290 20.54 -7.86 11.51
N SER A 291 19.38 -8.23 10.95
CA SER A 291 19.18 -9.56 10.37
C SER A 291 20.06 -9.76 9.13
N PHE A 292 20.05 -8.82 8.19
CA PHE A 292 20.93 -8.83 7.03
C PHE A 292 22.41 -8.89 7.43
N ALA A 293 22.84 -8.11 8.41
CA ALA A 293 24.21 -8.06 8.87
C ALA A 293 24.67 -9.42 9.44
N LYS A 294 23.81 -10.09 10.22
CA LYS A 294 24.07 -11.45 10.73
C LYS A 294 24.15 -12.48 9.60
N ASP A 295 23.32 -12.35 8.57
CA ASP A 295 23.37 -13.24 7.41
C ASP A 295 24.63 -12.98 6.57
N CYS A 296 24.88 -11.71 6.21
CA CYS A 296 26.05 -11.29 5.46
C CYS A 296 27.33 -11.74 6.15
N ALA A 297 27.53 -11.47 7.44
CA ALA A 297 28.77 -11.83 8.14
C ALA A 297 29.10 -13.33 8.16
N LYS A 298 28.14 -14.22 7.84
CA LYS A 298 28.37 -15.66 7.66
C LYS A 298 28.84 -16.04 6.25
N GLN A 299 28.63 -15.16 5.28
CA GLN A 299 29.02 -15.39 3.89
C GLN A 299 30.50 -15.01 3.68
N PRO A 300 31.32 -15.87 3.07
CA PRO A 300 32.72 -15.57 2.77
C PRO A 300 32.92 -14.27 1.96
N GLU A 301 31.97 -13.96 1.09
CA GLU A 301 31.98 -12.82 0.15
C GLU A 301 31.24 -11.58 0.67
N CYS A 302 30.94 -11.49 1.97
CA CYS A 302 30.26 -10.32 2.50
C CYS A 302 31.09 -9.04 2.30
N PRO A 303 30.59 -8.04 1.53
CA PRO A 303 31.34 -6.82 1.27
C PRO A 303 31.56 -5.97 2.52
N LEU A 304 30.71 -6.15 3.53
CA LEU A 304 30.81 -5.49 4.83
C LEU A 304 31.66 -6.28 5.83
N GLY A 305 32.36 -7.33 5.39
CA GLY A 305 33.24 -8.15 6.21
C GLY A 305 32.52 -9.00 7.27
N SER A 306 33.31 -9.69 8.08
CA SER A 306 32.82 -10.49 9.22
C SER A 306 32.74 -9.68 10.52
N GLY A 307 32.06 -10.22 11.51
CA GLY A 307 31.92 -9.61 12.85
C GLY A 307 30.49 -9.67 13.37
N ASP A 308 30.25 -8.94 14.46
CA ASP A 308 28.90 -8.69 14.94
C ASP A 308 28.19 -7.62 14.07
N PRO A 309 26.86 -7.46 14.22
CA PRO A 309 26.12 -6.49 13.44
C PRO A 309 26.58 -5.04 13.61
N ASP A 310 27.23 -4.69 14.73
CA ASP A 310 27.68 -3.32 15.00
C ASP A 310 28.94 -3.01 14.15
N ALA A 311 29.85 -3.97 14.01
CA ALA A 311 30.99 -3.85 13.10
C ALA A 311 30.55 -3.75 11.63
N VAL A 312 29.51 -4.50 11.24
CA VAL A 312 28.91 -4.41 9.89
C VAL A 312 28.25 -3.05 9.67
N ALA A 313 27.52 -2.53 10.66
CA ALA A 313 26.92 -1.19 10.65
C ALA A 313 27.97 -0.09 10.44
N GLN A 314 29.08 -0.16 11.18
CA GLN A 314 30.16 0.83 11.10
C GLN A 314 30.76 0.91 9.69
N ARG A 315 30.95 -0.24 9.02
CA ARG A 315 31.48 -0.27 7.65
C ARG A 315 30.47 0.23 6.63
N LEU A 316 29.18 -0.06 6.82
CA LEU A 316 28.13 0.51 5.97
C LEU A 316 28.07 2.04 6.12
N ASN A 317 28.12 2.56 7.34
CA ASN A 317 28.17 4.00 7.60
C ASN A 317 29.45 4.65 7.05
N GLU A 318 30.59 3.95 7.09
CA GLU A 318 31.81 4.44 6.44
C GLU A 318 31.66 4.49 4.92
N PHE A 319 30.99 3.50 4.32
CA PHE A 319 30.70 3.49 2.89
C PHE A 319 29.77 4.65 2.50
N PHE A 320 28.68 4.88 3.25
CA PHE A 320 27.78 6.01 3.00
C PHE A 320 28.51 7.36 3.09
N ARG A 321 29.30 7.60 4.13
CA ARG A 321 30.13 8.83 4.24
C ARG A 321 31.12 9.01 3.08
N LYS A 322 31.64 7.92 2.51
CA LYS A 322 32.50 8.00 1.32
C LYS A 322 31.70 8.41 0.09
N LEU A 323 30.49 7.88 -0.09
CA LEU A 323 29.62 8.21 -1.21
C LEU A 323 29.08 9.64 -1.13
N ASP A 324 28.84 10.15 0.07
CA ASP A 324 28.47 11.53 0.29
C ASP A 324 29.56 12.51 -0.20
N ALA A 325 30.79 12.28 0.25
CA ALA A 325 31.92 13.09 -0.19
C ALA A 325 32.31 12.87 -1.66
N GLN A 326 32.20 11.63 -2.16
CA GLN A 326 32.65 11.22 -3.49
C GLN A 326 31.71 10.15 -4.09
N PRO A 327 30.65 10.60 -4.80
CA PRO A 327 29.76 9.69 -5.53
C PRO A 327 30.51 8.83 -6.55
N VAL A 328 30.09 7.58 -6.72
CA VAL A 328 30.69 6.66 -7.70
C VAL A 328 29.88 6.59 -9.00
N PRO A 329 30.50 6.27 -10.15
CA PRO A 329 29.76 6.06 -11.40
C PRO A 329 28.70 4.95 -11.29
N SER A 330 27.57 5.12 -11.97
CA SER A 330 26.44 4.17 -11.96
C SER A 330 26.05 3.67 -13.35
N GLY A 331 26.80 4.07 -14.38
CA GLY A 331 26.41 3.90 -15.78
C GLY A 331 25.51 5.01 -16.34
N ASP A 332 24.86 5.80 -15.47
CA ASP A 332 24.16 7.04 -15.85
C ASP A 332 24.96 8.28 -15.40
N PRO A 333 25.57 9.03 -16.33
CA PRO A 333 26.36 10.22 -15.99
C PRO A 333 25.58 11.32 -15.27
N ALA A 334 24.24 11.34 -15.38
CA ALA A 334 23.40 12.33 -14.71
C ALA A 334 22.97 11.91 -13.30
N ARG A 335 23.24 10.65 -12.93
CA ARG A 335 22.82 10.04 -11.66
C ARG A 335 23.94 9.18 -11.07
N PRO A 336 25.10 9.76 -10.73
CA PRO A 336 26.11 9.02 -9.97
C PRO A 336 25.52 8.52 -8.64
N LEU A 337 26.03 7.40 -8.14
CA LEU A 337 25.56 6.85 -6.87
C LEU A 337 26.19 7.65 -5.72
N GLY A 338 25.43 8.60 -5.16
CA GLY A 338 25.73 9.26 -3.88
C GLY A 338 25.05 8.56 -2.70
N GLU A 339 25.26 9.08 -1.47
CA GLU A 339 24.72 8.49 -0.24
C GLU A 339 23.21 8.27 -0.29
N SER A 340 22.42 9.29 -0.67
CA SER A 340 20.96 9.20 -0.62
C SER A 340 20.38 8.08 -1.49
N LEU A 341 20.93 7.89 -2.69
CA LEU A 341 20.53 6.79 -3.58
C LEU A 341 21.01 5.43 -3.06
N ALA A 342 22.23 5.36 -2.52
CA ALA A 342 22.75 4.12 -1.93
C ALA A 342 21.95 3.68 -0.70
N THR A 343 21.64 4.60 0.20
CA THR A 343 20.79 4.37 1.38
C THR A 343 19.41 3.87 0.96
N THR A 344 18.81 4.47 -0.07
CA THR A 344 17.53 4.02 -0.62
C THR A 344 17.62 2.61 -1.21
N GLY A 345 18.69 2.30 -1.95
CA GLY A 345 18.92 0.96 -2.51
C GLY A 345 19.09 -0.12 -1.43
N VAL A 346 19.77 0.20 -0.33
CA VAL A 346 19.87 -0.69 0.84
C VAL A 346 18.49 -0.88 1.47
N ILE A 347 17.77 0.20 1.75
CA ILE A 347 16.41 0.18 2.32
C ILE A 347 15.49 -0.70 1.47
N ALA A 348 15.52 -0.56 0.14
CA ALA A 348 14.71 -1.32 -0.79
C ALA A 348 14.92 -2.83 -0.63
N ALA A 349 16.17 -3.28 -0.53
CA ALA A 349 16.49 -4.69 -0.36
C ALA A 349 16.20 -5.23 1.05
N LEU A 350 16.07 -4.37 2.07
CA LEU A 350 15.71 -4.80 3.43
C LEU A 350 14.23 -5.17 3.57
N TYR A 351 13.37 -4.82 2.61
CA TYR A 351 11.95 -5.21 2.62
C TYR A 351 11.74 -6.71 2.49
N ASP A 352 12.64 -7.44 1.82
CA ASP A 352 12.50 -8.87 1.59
C ASP A 352 13.85 -9.58 1.66
N GLU A 353 13.96 -10.60 2.51
CA GLU A 353 15.18 -11.40 2.67
C GLU A 353 15.63 -12.08 1.36
N SER A 354 14.71 -12.30 0.43
CA SER A 354 15.02 -12.83 -0.91
C SER A 354 15.94 -11.91 -1.72
N ALA A 355 15.99 -10.61 -1.40
CA ALA A 355 16.82 -9.61 -2.06
C ALA A 355 18.24 -9.49 -1.45
N TRP A 356 18.53 -10.14 -0.32
CA TRP A 356 19.83 -10.02 0.34
C TRP A 356 21.03 -10.49 -0.49
N PRO A 357 20.95 -11.56 -1.31
CA PRO A 357 22.02 -11.90 -2.25
C PRO A 357 22.31 -10.77 -3.25
N GLN A 358 21.26 -10.20 -3.85
CA GLN A 358 21.39 -9.06 -4.78
C GLN A 358 21.99 -7.84 -4.06
N LEU A 359 21.60 -7.58 -2.81
CA LEU A 359 22.18 -6.50 -2.01
C LEU A 359 23.68 -6.69 -1.78
N ARG A 360 24.14 -7.91 -1.48
CA ARG A 360 25.57 -8.20 -1.33
C ARG A 360 26.34 -7.96 -2.62
N GLU A 361 25.81 -8.37 -3.76
CA GLU A 361 26.42 -8.13 -5.07
C GLU A 361 26.49 -6.63 -5.40
N ALA A 362 25.40 -5.90 -5.14
CA ALA A 362 25.31 -4.46 -5.37
C ALA A 362 26.28 -3.67 -4.47
N LEU A 363 26.36 -4.01 -3.18
CA LEU A 363 27.33 -3.42 -2.24
C LEU A 363 28.77 -3.73 -2.64
N THR A 364 29.06 -4.97 -3.04
CA THR A 364 30.39 -5.38 -3.53
C THR A 364 30.82 -4.54 -4.73
N SER A 365 29.93 -4.38 -5.70
CA SER A 365 30.21 -3.61 -6.92
C SER A 365 30.43 -2.13 -6.58
N ALA A 366 29.57 -1.55 -5.75
CA ALA A 366 29.64 -0.14 -5.41
C ALA A 366 30.87 0.21 -4.57
N MET A 367 31.29 -0.67 -3.66
CA MET A 367 32.54 -0.53 -2.91
C MET A 367 33.78 -0.65 -3.80
N ASN A 368 33.66 -1.27 -4.97
CA ASN A 368 34.70 -1.34 -6.00
C ASN A 368 34.55 -0.25 -7.08
N GLY A 369 33.66 0.73 -6.90
CA GLY A 369 33.51 1.88 -7.77
C GLY A 369 32.44 1.76 -8.86
N ASP A 370 31.58 0.74 -8.81
CA ASP A 370 30.43 0.57 -9.72
C ASP A 370 29.10 0.60 -8.96
N GLY A 371 28.43 1.75 -9.00
CA GLY A 371 27.17 2.00 -8.32
C GLY A 371 25.91 1.51 -9.03
N ALA A 372 26.01 0.86 -10.20
CA ALA A 372 24.84 0.51 -11.01
C ALA A 372 23.84 -0.40 -10.28
N GLY A 373 24.33 -1.37 -9.50
CA GLY A 373 23.47 -2.31 -8.76
C GLY A 373 22.65 -1.65 -7.66
N LEU A 374 23.25 -0.76 -6.87
CA LEU A 374 22.52 -0.02 -5.82
C LEU A 374 21.58 1.03 -6.43
N LEU A 375 21.97 1.65 -7.55
CA LEU A 375 21.08 2.55 -8.29
C LEU A 375 19.84 1.81 -8.78
N ALA A 376 19.98 0.59 -9.31
CA ALA A 376 18.85 -0.22 -9.77
C ALA A 376 17.90 -0.59 -8.62
N LEU A 377 18.41 -0.89 -7.43
CA LEU A 377 17.58 -1.10 -6.23
C LEU A 377 16.84 0.18 -5.81
N ALA A 378 17.49 1.34 -5.88
CA ALA A 378 16.86 2.63 -5.61
C ALA A 378 15.79 2.99 -6.65
N ASP A 379 16.04 2.70 -7.94
CA ASP A 379 15.08 2.91 -9.02
C ASP A 379 13.85 2.02 -8.87
N SER A 380 14.03 0.76 -8.43
CA SER A 380 12.91 -0.11 -8.07
C SER A 380 12.07 0.46 -6.93
N TYR A 381 12.69 1.10 -5.94
CA TYR A 381 11.97 1.71 -4.82
C TYR A 381 11.17 2.94 -5.25
N TYR A 382 11.76 3.78 -6.10
CA TYR A 382 11.11 4.99 -6.61
C TYR A 382 10.16 4.75 -7.80
N GLU A 383 10.03 3.49 -8.25
CA GLU A 383 9.29 3.11 -9.48
C GLU A 383 9.74 3.94 -10.70
N ARG A 384 11.07 4.09 -10.83
CA ARG A 384 11.69 4.76 -11.97
C ARG A 384 11.99 3.76 -13.07
N GLU A 385 11.50 4.05 -14.27
CA GLU A 385 11.77 3.26 -15.46
C GLU A 385 13.08 3.69 -16.15
N ALA A 386 13.58 2.83 -17.04
CA ALA A 386 14.85 3.07 -17.76
C ALA A 386 14.83 4.31 -18.66
N ASP A 387 13.65 4.78 -19.08
CA ASP A 387 13.47 6.01 -19.86
C ASP A 387 13.42 7.30 -19.01
N GLY A 388 13.58 7.17 -17.67
CA GLY A 388 13.55 8.27 -16.72
C GLY A 388 12.15 8.74 -16.33
N THR A 389 11.12 8.02 -16.74
CA THR A 389 9.76 8.21 -16.21
C THR A 389 9.62 7.57 -14.84
N TYR A 390 8.72 8.12 -14.04
CA TYR A 390 8.38 7.60 -12.71
C TYR A 390 6.89 7.28 -12.71
N ALA A 391 6.52 6.15 -12.11
CA ALA A 391 5.15 5.98 -11.64
C ALA A 391 4.83 6.99 -10.53
N ASN A 392 3.55 7.20 -10.25
CA ASN A 392 3.14 8.32 -9.39
C ASN A 392 3.15 8.00 -7.88
N LEU A 393 3.68 6.84 -7.48
CA LEU A 393 3.66 6.35 -6.10
C LEU A 393 4.23 7.38 -5.11
N MET A 394 5.40 7.96 -5.40
CA MET A 394 6.02 8.95 -4.49
C MET A 394 5.18 10.22 -4.33
N PHE A 395 4.46 10.62 -5.37
CA PHE A 395 3.55 11.77 -5.34
C PHE A 395 2.30 11.47 -4.51
N ALA A 396 1.68 10.32 -4.77
CA ALA A 396 0.50 9.88 -4.05
C ALA A 396 0.81 9.57 -2.57
N ASN A 397 1.97 8.97 -2.28
CA ASN A 397 2.40 8.65 -0.92
C ASN A 397 2.41 9.89 -0.03
N ALA A 398 3.12 10.93 -0.45
CA ALA A 398 3.18 12.20 0.27
C ALA A 398 1.79 12.84 0.37
N ALA A 399 1.01 12.82 -0.71
CA ALA A 399 -0.31 13.43 -0.73
C ALA A 399 -1.31 12.81 0.24
N VAL A 400 -1.30 11.48 0.37
CA VAL A 400 -2.15 10.74 1.29
C VAL A 400 -1.65 10.93 2.72
N ASN A 401 -0.38 10.65 3.00
CA ASN A 401 0.18 10.68 4.35
C ASN A 401 0.07 12.08 5.00
N CYS A 402 0.37 13.15 4.24
CA CYS A 402 0.29 14.51 4.75
C CYS A 402 -1.16 15.02 4.92
N LEU A 403 -2.14 14.33 4.35
CA LEU A 403 -3.56 14.62 4.54
C LEU A 403 -4.15 13.81 5.72
N ASP A 404 -3.67 12.58 5.93
CA ASP A 404 -4.16 11.69 6.98
C ASP A 404 -3.63 12.02 8.38
N GLN A 405 -2.48 12.70 8.49
CA GLN A 405 -1.88 13.05 9.78
C GLN A 405 -1.25 14.46 9.76
N PRO A 406 -1.27 15.19 10.89
CA PRO A 406 -0.44 16.36 11.07
C PRO A 406 1.05 16.02 10.87
N PRO A 407 1.88 16.98 10.40
CA PRO A 407 3.30 16.73 10.14
C PRO A 407 4.06 16.32 11.41
N ALA A 408 5.06 15.45 11.26
CA ALA A 408 5.90 15.00 12.37
C ALA A 408 6.72 16.14 13.00
N PHE A 409 7.08 17.14 12.19
CA PHE A 409 7.92 18.26 12.60
C PHE A 409 7.34 19.60 12.15
N SER A 410 7.63 20.65 12.91
CA SER A 410 7.27 22.03 12.57
C SER A 410 8.30 22.73 11.69
N GLY A 411 9.52 22.19 11.58
CA GLY A 411 10.63 22.79 10.85
C GLY A 411 11.95 22.06 11.11
N PRO A 412 13.05 22.47 10.45
CA PRO A 412 14.38 21.87 10.60
C PRO A 412 14.88 21.81 12.04
N GLU A 413 14.62 22.83 12.86
CA GLU A 413 15.07 22.88 14.25
C GLU A 413 14.43 21.77 15.10
N ALA A 414 13.19 21.38 14.79
CA ALA A 414 12.50 20.28 15.46
C ALA A 414 13.10 18.92 15.05
N VAL A 415 13.57 18.78 13.81
CA VAL A 415 14.30 17.59 13.36
C VAL A 415 15.62 17.48 14.12
N GLN A 416 16.40 18.57 14.19
CA GLN A 416 17.68 18.60 14.91
C GLN A 416 17.52 18.19 16.38
N ALA A 417 16.46 18.66 17.05
CA ALA A 417 16.16 18.27 18.43
C ALA A 417 15.79 16.78 18.58
N ALA A 418 15.24 16.15 17.54
CA ALA A 418 14.82 14.76 17.55
C ALA A 418 15.90 13.77 17.09
N LEU A 419 16.96 14.23 16.39
CA LEU A 419 18.06 13.40 15.86
C LEU A 419 18.58 12.36 16.87
N PRO A 420 18.91 12.71 18.13
CA PRO A 420 19.44 11.72 19.08
C PRO A 420 18.48 10.53 19.32
N SER A 421 17.17 10.76 19.21
CA SER A 421 16.18 9.69 19.39
C SER A 421 16.06 8.78 18.18
N PHE A 422 16.29 9.31 16.97
CA PHE A 422 16.29 8.53 15.72
C PHE A 422 17.61 7.77 15.55
N GLU A 423 18.75 8.38 15.85
CA GLU A 423 20.07 7.72 15.82
C GLU A 423 20.16 6.59 16.86
N LYS A 424 19.50 6.77 18.02
CA LYS A 424 19.34 5.69 18.99
C LYS A 424 18.46 4.56 18.45
N ALA A 425 17.44 4.89 17.64
CA ALA A 425 16.56 3.90 17.03
C ALA A 425 17.26 3.13 15.90
N SER A 426 18.08 3.81 15.10
CA SER A 426 18.98 3.21 14.12
C SER A 426 20.27 4.05 13.97
N PRO A 427 21.44 3.49 14.33
CA PRO A 427 22.72 4.15 14.06
C PRO A 427 23.05 4.27 12.56
N VAL A 428 22.38 3.50 11.70
CA VAL A 428 22.61 3.51 10.24
C VAL A 428 21.66 4.48 9.53
N PHE A 429 20.36 4.41 9.85
CA PHE A 429 19.33 5.14 9.09
C PHE A 429 18.73 6.32 9.84
N GLY A 430 19.09 6.52 11.12
CA GLY A 430 18.43 7.46 12.02
C GLY A 430 18.42 8.89 11.52
N ALA A 431 19.59 9.43 11.14
CA ALA A 431 19.69 10.81 10.67
C ALA A 431 18.87 11.04 9.39
N GLY A 432 19.04 10.17 8.39
CA GLY A 432 18.32 10.26 7.11
C GLY A 432 16.79 10.18 7.27
N LEU A 433 16.30 9.20 8.05
CA LEU A 433 14.86 9.02 8.26
C LEU A 433 14.23 10.12 9.13
N ALA A 434 15.00 10.73 10.04
CA ALA A 434 14.55 11.92 10.78
C ALA A 434 14.34 13.11 9.84
N TRP A 435 15.28 13.39 8.95
CA TRP A 435 15.18 14.49 7.98
C TRP A 435 14.14 14.24 6.89
N ALA A 436 13.99 13.00 6.40
CA ALA A 436 12.94 12.61 5.46
C ALA A 436 11.52 12.89 6.01
N SER A 437 11.35 12.77 7.33
CA SER A 437 10.08 13.01 8.03
C SER A 437 9.64 14.49 8.07
N LEU A 438 10.46 15.42 7.53
CA LEU A 438 10.13 16.84 7.39
C LEU A 438 9.24 17.13 6.16
N ASN A 439 9.09 16.18 5.24
CA ASN A 439 8.40 16.37 3.96
C ASN A 439 6.99 17.00 4.09
N CYS A 440 6.17 16.56 5.06
CA CYS A 440 4.81 17.06 5.26
C CYS A 440 4.74 18.46 5.87
N THR A 441 5.82 18.99 6.44
CA THR A 441 5.84 20.34 7.04
C THR A 441 5.51 21.43 6.03
N TYR A 442 5.86 21.22 4.76
CA TYR A 442 5.66 22.18 3.68
C TYR A 442 4.45 21.86 2.79
N TRP A 443 3.63 20.88 3.20
CA TRP A 443 2.51 20.42 2.39
C TRP A 443 1.46 21.54 2.20
N PRO A 444 0.91 21.74 0.99
CA PRO A 444 0.08 22.90 0.68
C PRO A 444 -1.37 22.75 1.15
N VAL A 445 -1.78 21.55 1.57
CA VAL A 445 -3.11 21.24 2.09
C VAL A 445 -2.95 20.83 3.56
N LYS A 446 -3.83 21.32 4.42
CA LYS A 446 -3.81 20.94 5.84
C LYS A 446 -4.30 19.50 6.00
N ALA A 447 -3.66 18.78 6.91
CA ALA A 447 -4.14 17.48 7.35
C ALA A 447 -5.60 17.55 7.82
N THR A 448 -6.38 16.54 7.45
CA THR A 448 -7.78 16.35 7.86
C THR A 448 -7.94 15.23 8.87
N GLY A 449 -6.96 14.30 8.92
CA GLY A 449 -6.93 13.22 9.90
C GLY A 449 -6.07 13.53 11.12
N SER A 450 -6.09 12.61 12.09
CA SER A 450 -5.29 12.64 13.31
C SER A 450 -5.14 11.24 13.87
N ALA A 451 -4.08 11.01 14.63
CA ALA A 451 -3.84 9.75 15.33
C ALA A 451 -4.99 9.41 16.27
N ARG A 452 -5.57 8.22 16.12
CA ARG A 452 -6.63 7.68 16.97
C ARG A 452 -6.75 6.17 16.82
N ALA A 453 -7.29 5.51 17.85
CA ALA A 453 -7.66 4.11 17.72
C ALA A 453 -8.80 3.93 16.71
N LEU A 454 -8.75 2.81 15.98
CA LEU A 454 -9.83 2.33 15.11
C LEU A 454 -10.42 1.08 15.76
N GLU A 455 -11.61 1.20 16.35
CA GLU A 455 -12.18 0.14 17.20
C GLU A 455 -13.03 -0.84 16.38
N ALA A 456 -13.61 -0.40 15.25
CA ALA A 456 -14.44 -1.23 14.36
C ALA A 456 -15.54 -2.01 15.11
N LYS A 457 -16.23 -1.34 16.04
CA LYS A 457 -17.23 -1.98 16.92
C LYS A 457 -18.32 -2.71 16.15
N GLY A 458 -18.51 -3.98 16.49
CA GLY A 458 -19.51 -4.84 15.86
C GLY A 458 -19.13 -5.35 14.46
N ALA A 459 -17.89 -5.15 14.02
CA ALA A 459 -17.37 -5.83 12.84
C ALA A 459 -17.24 -7.35 13.06
N ALA A 460 -17.28 -8.13 11.99
CA ALA A 460 -16.87 -9.53 12.04
C ALA A 460 -15.38 -9.65 12.42
N PRO A 461 -14.89 -10.81 12.88
CA PRO A 461 -13.49 -10.99 13.25
C PRO A 461 -12.53 -10.52 12.15
N ILE A 462 -11.48 -9.78 12.49
CA ILE A 462 -10.48 -9.24 11.58
C ILE A 462 -9.13 -9.88 11.91
N VAL A 463 -8.48 -10.48 10.91
CA VAL A 463 -7.15 -11.07 11.10
C VAL A 463 -6.09 -10.00 10.87
N VAL A 464 -5.27 -9.75 11.89
CA VAL A 464 -4.13 -8.83 11.82
C VAL A 464 -2.86 -9.68 11.82
N VAL A 465 -2.07 -9.57 10.76
CA VAL A 465 -0.83 -10.34 10.57
C VAL A 465 0.37 -9.44 10.85
N GLY A 466 1.29 -9.92 11.68
CA GLY A 466 2.51 -9.20 12.02
C GLY A 466 3.74 -10.08 11.90
N THR A 467 4.73 -9.61 11.14
CA THR A 467 6.05 -10.25 11.01
C THR A 467 6.98 -9.73 12.10
N THR A 468 7.66 -10.62 12.83
CA THR A 468 8.44 -10.25 14.03
C THR A 468 9.60 -9.30 13.75
N ARG A 469 10.21 -9.37 12.56
CA ARG A 469 11.31 -8.51 12.11
C ARG A 469 10.95 -7.72 10.84
N ASP A 470 9.71 -7.24 10.78
CA ASP A 470 9.23 -6.34 9.72
C ASP A 470 9.93 -4.97 9.80
N PRO A 471 10.60 -4.49 8.73
CA PRO A 471 11.24 -3.19 8.73
C PRO A 471 10.27 -2.01 8.65
N ALA A 472 9.19 -2.17 7.88
CA ALA A 472 8.34 -1.07 7.46
C ALA A 472 7.14 -0.87 8.40
N THR A 473 6.59 -1.98 8.91
CA THR A 473 5.49 -1.99 9.88
C THR A 473 5.87 -2.87 11.07
N PRO A 474 6.65 -2.33 12.03
CA PRO A 474 7.19 -3.10 13.14
C PRO A 474 6.12 -3.92 13.88
N TYR A 475 6.44 -5.16 14.26
CA TYR A 475 5.50 -6.12 14.87
C TYR A 475 4.62 -5.56 16.00
N LYS A 476 5.16 -4.64 16.82
CA LYS A 476 4.41 -3.98 17.90
C LYS A 476 3.17 -3.20 17.40
N TRP A 477 3.17 -2.73 16.15
CA TRP A 477 2.02 -2.09 15.53
C TRP A 477 0.92 -3.11 15.21
N ALA A 478 1.26 -4.32 14.76
CA ALA A 478 0.29 -5.40 14.59
C ALA A 478 -0.33 -5.82 15.92
N GLN A 479 0.47 -5.92 16.99
CA GLN A 479 -0.04 -6.17 18.34
C GLN A 479 -1.00 -5.06 18.79
N SER A 480 -0.63 -3.80 18.54
CA SER A 480 -1.45 -2.63 18.87
C SER A 480 -2.77 -2.62 18.10
N LEU A 481 -2.74 -2.77 16.77
CA LEU A 481 -3.94 -2.77 15.93
C LEU A 481 -4.88 -3.92 16.29
N ALA A 482 -4.35 -5.14 16.49
CA ALA A 482 -5.15 -6.28 16.92
C ALA A 482 -5.85 -6.02 18.27
N GLY A 483 -5.17 -5.36 19.21
CA GLY A 483 -5.73 -4.98 20.51
C GLY A 483 -6.68 -3.78 20.48
N GLN A 484 -6.64 -2.94 19.44
CA GLN A 484 -7.57 -1.82 19.25
C GLN A 484 -8.92 -2.30 18.69
N LEU A 485 -8.91 -3.27 17.79
CA LEU A 485 -10.11 -3.77 17.13
C LEU A 485 -10.94 -4.64 18.09
N ASP A 486 -12.23 -4.34 18.20
CA ASP A 486 -13.19 -5.05 19.09
C ASP A 486 -13.29 -6.56 18.78
N SER A 487 -12.95 -6.95 17.54
CA SER A 487 -12.85 -8.34 17.11
C SER A 487 -11.56 -8.62 16.33
N GLY A 488 -10.45 -8.00 16.75
CA GLY A 488 -9.12 -8.27 16.22
C GLY A 488 -8.62 -9.67 16.62
N THR A 489 -7.83 -10.29 15.75
CA THR A 489 -7.13 -11.54 16.03
C THR A 489 -5.72 -11.44 15.46
N LEU A 490 -4.72 -11.55 16.33
CA LEU A 490 -3.32 -11.50 15.94
C LEU A 490 -2.84 -12.86 15.42
N LEU A 491 -2.26 -12.85 14.22
CA LEU A 491 -1.49 -13.94 13.64
C LEU A 491 -0.02 -13.47 13.50
N THR A 492 0.89 -14.14 14.18
CA THR A 492 2.32 -13.81 14.14
C THR A 492 3.01 -14.64 13.07
N TYR A 493 3.89 -14.02 12.30
CA TYR A 493 4.91 -14.70 11.49
C TYR A 493 6.29 -14.43 12.09
N ASP A 494 6.98 -15.46 12.57
CA ASP A 494 8.35 -15.33 13.06
C ASP A 494 9.36 -15.38 11.91
N GLY A 495 9.51 -14.25 11.23
CA GLY A 495 10.29 -14.13 10.00
C GLY A 495 10.88 -12.74 9.81
N ASP A 496 11.61 -12.59 8.70
CA ASP A 496 12.21 -11.35 8.24
C ASP A 496 11.46 -10.78 7.01
N GLY A 497 11.56 -9.47 6.85
CA GLY A 497 10.93 -8.74 5.76
C GLY A 497 9.49 -8.31 6.05
N HIS A 498 8.92 -7.59 5.09
CA HIS A 498 7.64 -6.92 5.22
C HIS A 498 6.49 -7.84 4.78
N THR A 499 5.40 -7.88 5.54
CA THR A 499 4.22 -8.76 5.31
C THR A 499 4.53 -10.26 5.39
N ALA A 500 3.53 -11.14 5.24
CA ALA A 500 3.70 -12.58 5.42
C ALA A 500 2.91 -13.47 4.43
N TYR A 501 1.73 -13.06 3.97
CA TYR A 501 0.85 -13.92 3.19
C TYR A 501 1.42 -14.20 1.78
N GLY A 502 1.52 -15.49 1.41
CA GLY A 502 2.08 -15.89 0.13
C GLY A 502 3.61 -15.78 0.05
N ARG A 503 4.30 -15.64 1.19
CA ARG A 503 5.78 -15.61 1.28
C ARG A 503 6.40 -16.96 1.67
N GLY A 504 5.64 -18.06 1.61
CA GLY A 504 6.16 -19.44 1.72
C GLY A 504 6.01 -20.12 3.09
N SER A 505 5.34 -19.50 4.06
CA SER A 505 5.00 -20.14 5.34
C SER A 505 3.66 -20.88 5.22
N ASP A 506 3.71 -22.21 5.19
CA ASP A 506 2.50 -23.07 5.17
C ASP A 506 1.55 -22.78 6.34
N CYS A 507 2.10 -22.42 7.50
CA CYS A 507 1.34 -22.09 8.71
C CYS A 507 0.53 -20.79 8.51
N ILE A 508 1.18 -19.73 8.02
CA ILE A 508 0.53 -18.45 7.72
C ILE A 508 -0.51 -18.63 6.62
N ASP A 509 -0.13 -19.25 5.50
CA ASP A 509 -0.99 -19.40 4.34
C ASP A 509 -2.22 -20.25 4.68
N THR A 510 -2.05 -21.34 5.44
CA THR A 510 -3.16 -22.19 5.86
C THR A 510 -4.14 -21.44 6.78
N ALA A 511 -3.64 -20.67 7.75
CA ALA A 511 -4.47 -19.90 8.66
C ALA A 511 -5.29 -18.84 7.90
N ILE A 512 -4.65 -18.09 7.02
CA ILE A 512 -5.29 -17.05 6.22
C ILE A 512 -6.28 -17.67 5.22
N ASN A 513 -5.90 -18.73 4.52
CA ASN A 513 -6.79 -19.42 3.58
C ASN A 513 -8.03 -19.99 4.27
N THR A 514 -7.88 -20.56 5.47
CA THR A 514 -9.00 -21.09 6.27
C THR A 514 -9.97 -19.96 6.63
N TYR A 515 -9.45 -18.82 7.08
CA TYR A 515 -10.27 -17.65 7.35
C TYR A 515 -10.97 -17.12 6.10
N LEU A 516 -10.22 -16.95 5.00
CA LEU A 516 -10.75 -16.44 3.74
C LEU A 516 -11.79 -17.39 3.11
N LEU A 517 -11.65 -18.71 3.23
CA LEU A 517 -12.56 -19.66 2.59
C LEU A 517 -13.74 -20.04 3.50
N GLU A 518 -13.48 -20.23 4.79
CA GLU A 518 -14.43 -20.79 5.75
C GLU A 518 -14.96 -19.77 6.75
N GLY A 519 -14.33 -18.58 6.86
CA GLY A 519 -14.71 -17.56 7.84
C GLY A 519 -14.25 -17.86 9.26
N LYS A 520 -13.34 -18.84 9.44
CA LYS A 520 -12.79 -19.22 10.75
C LYS A 520 -11.47 -18.50 10.97
N ALA A 521 -11.48 -17.45 11.80
CA ALA A 521 -10.25 -16.76 12.19
C ALA A 521 -9.34 -17.71 12.98
N PRO A 522 -8.00 -17.53 12.92
CA PRO A 522 -7.09 -18.25 13.82
C PRO A 522 -7.41 -17.92 15.28
N LYS A 523 -6.85 -18.68 16.22
CA LYS A 523 -6.91 -18.28 17.63
C LYS A 523 -6.07 -17.01 17.80
N ASP A 524 -6.53 -16.08 18.63
CA ASP A 524 -5.74 -14.89 18.92
C ASP A 524 -4.38 -15.26 19.51
N GLY A 525 -3.34 -14.57 19.06
CA GLY A 525 -1.95 -14.86 19.41
C GLY A 525 -1.37 -16.14 18.80
N THR A 526 -2.00 -16.71 17.77
CA THR A 526 -1.41 -17.82 17.00
C THR A 526 -0.05 -17.38 16.45
N LYS A 527 0.97 -18.22 16.64
CA LYS A 527 2.31 -18.00 16.13
C LYS A 527 2.69 -19.05 15.10
N CYS A 528 3.01 -18.53 13.93
CA CYS A 528 3.94 -19.08 12.98
C CYS A 528 5.19 -18.17 13.03
#